data_AF-A0A8S8Z0N8-F1
#
_entry.id   AF-A0A8S8Z0N8-F1
#
_cell.length_a   1.000
_cell.length_b   1.000
_cell.length_c   1.000
_cell.angle_alpha   90.00
_cell.angle_beta   90.00
_cell.angle_gamma   90.00
#
_symmetry.space_group_name_H-M   'P 1'
#
loop_
_entity.id
_entity.type
_entity.pdbx_description
1 polymer ?
#
loop_
_entity_poly.entity_id
_entity_poly.type
_entity_poly.pdbx_seq_one_letter_code
_entity_poly.pdbx_strand_id
1 'polypeptide(L)'
;METGANTDYYKKTAMFWSDMIAMMSSKPTTLSAVGPLRNLSSNLKKITNELTEANKEIVEFNNFLIEYYKQLADTWTGAQKEVSSKVTKIPQNEEGAEAYKRVWIDIFENNFTGLFDSKKFSENYNKLVSTGN
;
A
#
# COMPACT_ATOMS: atom_id res chain seq x y z
N MET A 1 -6.58 -2.17 14.94
CA MET A 1 -5.44 -3.11 15.01
C MET A 1 -5.88 -4.42 14.38
N GLU A 2 -5.72 -4.56 13.06
CA GLU A 2 -5.94 -5.83 12.35
C GLU A 2 -4.59 -6.49 12.08
N THR A 3 -4.06 -7.16 13.10
CA THR A 3 -2.85 -8.01 12.98
C THR A 3 -3.21 -9.49 12.75
N GLY A 4 -4.51 -9.83 12.77
CA GLY A 4 -4.99 -11.22 12.69
C GLY A 4 -4.89 -11.85 11.30
N ALA A 5 -5.26 -11.13 10.23
CA ALA A 5 -5.37 -11.68 8.88
C ALA A 5 -4.01 -12.10 8.28
N ASN A 6 -2.96 -11.29 8.52
CA ASN A 6 -1.60 -11.62 8.09
C ASN A 6 -1.05 -12.86 8.81
N THR A 7 -1.33 -13.00 10.10
CA THR A 7 -0.84 -14.13 10.90
C THR A 7 -1.48 -15.45 10.48
N ASP A 8 -2.77 -15.42 10.12
CA ASP A 8 -3.49 -16.61 9.62
C ASP A 8 -2.96 -17.10 8.26
N TYR A 9 -2.51 -16.19 7.38
CA TYR A 9 -1.92 -16.56 6.10
C TYR A 9 -0.58 -17.30 6.26
N TYR A 10 0.33 -16.76 7.08
CA TYR A 10 1.61 -17.42 7.38
C TYR A 10 1.39 -18.76 8.09
N LYS A 11 0.40 -18.83 8.98
CA LYS A 11 0.02 -20.06 9.68
C LYS A 11 -0.49 -21.13 8.72
N LYS A 12 -1.37 -20.78 7.78
CA LYS A 12 -1.85 -21.69 6.73
C LYS A 12 -0.70 -22.21 5.85
N THR A 13 0.22 -21.33 5.48
CA THR A 13 1.41 -21.69 4.70
C THR A 13 2.34 -22.63 5.47
N ALA A 14 2.61 -22.36 6.74
CA ALA A 14 3.43 -23.23 7.58
C ALA A 14 2.80 -24.62 7.79
N MET A 15 1.48 -24.68 8.00
CA MET A 15 0.75 -25.95 8.09
C MET A 15 0.84 -26.75 6.78
N PHE A 16 0.70 -26.09 5.63
CA PHE A 16 0.86 -26.72 4.32
C PHE A 16 2.25 -27.37 4.13
N TRP A 17 3.33 -26.65 4.45
CA TRP A 17 4.69 -27.21 4.35
C TRP A 17 4.92 -28.37 5.34
N SER A 18 4.37 -28.27 6.55
CA SER A 18 4.42 -29.33 7.55
C SER A 18 3.71 -30.60 7.06
N ASP A 19 2.52 -30.47 6.51
CA ASP A 19 1.73 -31.59 5.97
C ASP A 19 2.42 -32.24 4.78
N MET A 20 3.08 -31.45 3.93
CA MET A 20 3.86 -31.95 2.81
C MET A 20 5.06 -32.79 3.28
N ILE A 21 5.79 -32.34 4.31
CA ILE A 21 6.90 -33.09 4.91
C ILE A 21 6.40 -34.38 5.58
N ALA A 22 5.26 -34.33 6.26
CA ALA A 22 4.60 -35.49 6.86
C ALA A 22 4.17 -36.52 5.80
N MET A 23 3.67 -36.05 4.65
CA MET A 23 3.28 -36.91 3.53
C MET A 23 4.48 -37.56 2.86
N MET A 24 5.57 -36.82 2.63
CA MET A 24 6.80 -37.38 2.06
C MET A 24 7.50 -38.38 3.00
N SER A 25 7.32 -38.22 4.31
CA SER A 25 7.89 -39.14 5.31
C SER A 25 7.03 -40.37 5.60
N SER A 26 5.75 -40.39 5.22
CA SER A 26 4.78 -41.45 5.61
C SER A 26 4.69 -42.69 4.69
N LYS A 27 5.79 -43.02 3.99
CA LYS A 27 6.14 -44.27 3.26
C LYS A 27 6.17 -44.19 1.72
N PRO A 28 7.24 -44.70 1.07
CA PRO A 28 7.44 -44.70 -0.38
C PRO A 28 6.43 -45.52 -1.22
N THR A 29 5.63 -46.41 -0.63
CA THR A 29 4.78 -47.35 -1.39
C THR A 29 3.54 -46.71 -2.03
N THR A 30 3.21 -45.46 -1.68
CA THR A 30 2.23 -44.64 -2.42
C THR A 30 2.83 -44.00 -3.69
N LEU A 31 4.16 -44.10 -3.89
CA LEU A 31 4.90 -43.53 -5.04
C LEU A 31 4.68 -44.27 -6.37
N SER A 32 3.95 -45.39 -6.40
CA SER A 32 3.59 -46.09 -7.66
C SER A 32 2.50 -45.37 -8.46
N ALA A 33 1.87 -44.33 -7.91
CA ALA A 33 0.84 -43.58 -8.59
C ALA A 33 1.43 -42.30 -9.21
N VAL A 34 1.97 -42.43 -10.42
CA VAL A 34 2.50 -41.31 -11.24
C VAL A 34 1.45 -40.21 -11.46
N GLY A 35 0.15 -40.54 -11.43
CA GLY A 35 -0.96 -39.60 -11.56
C GLY A 35 -1.10 -38.62 -10.36
N PRO A 36 -1.35 -39.11 -9.14
CA PRO A 36 -1.43 -38.30 -7.92
C PRO A 36 -0.22 -37.39 -7.67
N LEU A 37 1.01 -37.88 -7.88
CA LEU A 37 2.22 -37.05 -7.71
C LEU A 37 2.33 -35.94 -8.78
N ARG A 38 1.96 -36.23 -10.02
CA ARG A 38 1.93 -35.22 -11.09
C ARG A 38 0.85 -34.16 -10.84
N ASN A 39 -0.31 -34.57 -10.33
CA ASN A 39 -1.38 -33.65 -9.93
C ASN A 39 -0.96 -32.78 -8.73
N LEU A 40 -0.33 -33.38 -7.71
CA LEU A 40 0.23 -32.64 -6.58
C LEU A 40 1.28 -31.62 -7.03
N SER A 41 2.22 -32.02 -7.90
CA SER A 41 3.24 -31.12 -8.46
C SER A 41 2.61 -29.98 -9.27
N SER A 42 1.60 -30.27 -10.08
CA SER A 42 0.85 -29.25 -10.83
C SER A 42 0.12 -28.27 -9.90
N ASN A 43 -0.53 -28.77 -8.86
CA ASN A 43 -1.23 -27.94 -7.87
C ASN A 43 -0.26 -27.07 -7.06
N LEU A 44 0.88 -27.62 -6.65
CA LEU A 44 1.96 -26.90 -5.97
C LEU A 44 2.51 -25.75 -6.82
N LYS A 45 2.75 -26.01 -8.11
CA LYS A 45 3.18 -24.97 -9.06
C LYS A 45 2.14 -23.85 -9.18
N LYS A 46 0.87 -24.21 -9.28
CA LYS A 46 -0.24 -23.25 -9.33
C LYS A 46 -0.30 -22.39 -8.06
N ILE A 47 -0.26 -23.01 -6.89
CA ILE A 47 -0.25 -22.30 -5.58
C ILE A 47 0.97 -21.38 -5.45
N THR A 48 2.14 -21.85 -5.89
CA THR A 48 3.37 -21.06 -5.83
C THR A 48 3.27 -19.84 -6.75
N ASN A 49 2.75 -20.01 -7.97
CA ASN A 49 2.53 -18.90 -8.89
C ASN A 49 1.52 -17.89 -8.32
N GLU A 50 0.39 -18.37 -7.77
CA GLU A 50 -0.61 -17.50 -7.13
C GLU A 50 -0.02 -16.72 -5.95
N LEU A 51 0.81 -17.36 -5.11
CA LEU A 51 1.53 -16.69 -4.01
C LEU A 51 2.55 -15.65 -4.53
N THR A 52 3.27 -15.96 -5.62
CA THR A 52 4.23 -15.02 -6.22
C THR A 52 3.51 -13.78 -6.76
N GLU A 53 2.39 -13.95 -7.46
CA GLU A 53 1.59 -12.83 -7.96
C GLU A 53 1.00 -12.02 -6.80
N ALA A 54 0.43 -12.67 -5.77
CA ALA A 54 -0.08 -11.98 -4.59
C ALA A 54 1.01 -11.16 -3.86
N ASN A 55 2.23 -11.70 -3.72
CA ASN A 55 3.34 -10.96 -3.15
C ASN A 55 3.73 -9.74 -4.00
N LYS A 56 3.70 -9.87 -5.33
CA LYS A 56 3.98 -8.77 -6.25
C LYS A 56 2.92 -7.68 -6.12
N GLU A 57 1.64 -8.04 -6.08
CA GLU A 57 0.53 -7.12 -5.86
C GLU A 57 0.67 -6.36 -4.54
N ILE A 58 1.05 -7.04 -3.45
CA ILE A 58 1.31 -6.40 -2.14
C ILE A 58 2.46 -5.40 -2.20
N VAL A 59 3.57 -5.76 -2.88
CA VAL A 59 4.72 -4.86 -3.03
C VAL A 59 4.34 -3.62 -3.86
N GLU A 60 3.60 -3.81 -4.94
CA GLU A 60 3.10 -2.71 -5.78
C GLU A 60 2.12 -1.81 -5.00
N PHE A 61 1.18 -2.39 -4.25
CA PHE A 61 0.29 -1.66 -3.34
C PHE A 61 1.07 -0.79 -2.35
N ASN A 62 2.08 -1.36 -1.69
CA ASN A 62 2.92 -0.63 -0.74
C ASN A 62 3.64 0.55 -1.41
N ASN A 63 4.14 0.37 -2.63
CA ASN A 63 4.79 1.45 -3.38
C ASN A 63 3.80 2.59 -3.70
N PHE A 64 2.58 2.28 -4.14
CA PHE A 64 1.56 3.30 -4.41
C PHE A 64 1.14 4.03 -3.13
N LEU A 65 1.03 3.31 -2.00
CA LEU A 65 0.68 3.88 -0.71
C LEU A 65 1.76 4.85 -0.20
N ILE A 66 3.03 4.46 -0.31
CA ILE A 66 4.17 5.31 0.08
C ILE A 66 4.18 6.58 -0.78
N GLU A 67 4.04 6.47 -2.11
CA GLU A 67 4.03 7.62 -3.00
C GLU A 67 2.83 8.54 -2.74
N TYR A 68 1.66 7.97 -2.40
CA TYR A 68 0.46 8.74 -2.04
C TYR A 68 0.70 9.62 -0.82
N TYR A 69 1.20 9.05 0.27
CA TYR A 69 1.50 9.82 1.49
C TYR A 69 2.64 10.81 1.28
N LYS A 70 3.65 10.45 0.47
CA LYS A 70 4.74 11.37 0.13
C LYS A 70 4.21 12.61 -0.60
N GLN A 71 3.34 12.43 -1.59
CA GLN A 71 2.75 13.54 -2.34
C GLN A 71 1.92 14.47 -1.45
N LEU A 72 1.15 13.93 -0.50
CA LEU A 72 0.43 14.72 0.50
C LEU A 72 1.40 15.48 1.43
N ALA A 73 2.43 14.81 1.94
CA ALA A 73 3.41 15.39 2.87
C ALA A 73 4.24 16.50 2.21
N ASP A 74 4.67 16.29 0.97
CA ASP A 74 5.41 17.28 0.18
C ASP A 74 4.55 18.51 -0.08
N THR A 75 3.27 18.32 -0.43
CA THR A 75 2.30 19.42 -0.65
C THR A 75 2.04 20.19 0.64
N TRP A 76 1.79 19.50 1.75
CA TRP A 76 1.65 20.12 3.07
C TRP A 76 2.88 20.95 3.45
N THR A 77 4.08 20.39 3.25
CA THR A 77 5.34 21.07 3.57
C THR A 77 5.57 22.29 2.68
N GLY A 78 5.21 22.19 1.39
CA GLY A 78 5.25 23.30 0.45
C GLY A 78 4.32 24.44 0.86
N ALA A 79 3.05 24.12 1.12
CA ALA A 79 2.04 25.07 1.59
C ALA A 79 2.47 25.75 2.90
N GLN A 80 2.96 24.99 3.88
CA GLN A 80 3.43 25.55 5.15
C GLN A 80 4.58 26.53 4.97
N LYS A 81 5.56 26.21 4.10
CA LYS A 81 6.67 27.12 3.78
C LYS A 81 6.16 28.41 3.13
N GLU A 82 5.19 28.30 2.21
CA GLU A 82 4.59 29.46 1.56
C GLU A 82 3.84 30.34 2.57
N VAL A 83 3.05 29.75 3.47
CA VAL A 83 2.40 30.47 4.57
C VAL A 83 3.43 31.21 5.39
N SER A 84 4.47 30.52 5.89
CA SER A 84 5.52 31.15 6.70
C SER A 84 6.17 32.34 5.98
N SER A 85 6.35 32.27 4.66
CA SER A 85 6.91 33.39 3.88
C SER A 85 5.98 34.62 3.81
N LYS A 86 4.65 34.42 3.73
CA LYS A 86 3.67 35.52 3.62
C LYS A 86 3.29 36.12 4.97
N VAL A 87 3.30 35.31 6.03
CA VAL A 87 2.88 35.72 7.38
C VAL A 87 3.82 36.76 8.00
N THR A 88 5.08 36.79 7.60
CA THR A 88 6.04 37.82 8.03
C THR A 88 5.60 39.26 7.71
N LYS A 89 4.67 39.43 6.77
CA LYS A 89 4.14 40.73 6.34
C LYS A 89 2.82 41.11 7.00
N ILE A 90 2.28 40.26 7.88
CA ILE A 90 0.96 40.43 8.48
C ILE A 90 1.12 41.13 9.86
N PRO A 91 0.40 42.25 10.10
CA PRO A 91 0.39 42.92 11.39
C PRO A 91 -0.06 41.99 12.53
N GLN A 92 0.47 42.17 13.75
CA GLN A 92 0.11 41.35 14.91
C GLN A 92 -1.04 42.00 15.71
N ASN A 93 -2.18 42.22 15.06
CA ASN A 93 -3.40 42.77 15.64
C ASN A 93 -4.63 41.93 15.23
N GLU A 94 -5.84 42.28 15.68
CA GLU A 94 -7.07 41.51 15.37
C GLU A 94 -7.33 41.39 13.85
N GLU A 95 -7.11 42.46 13.09
CA GLU A 95 -7.23 42.45 11.62
C GLU A 95 -6.17 41.53 10.98
N GLY A 96 -4.98 41.48 11.55
CA GLY A 96 -3.89 40.59 11.17
C GLY A 96 -4.18 39.11 11.45
N ALA A 97 -4.91 38.78 12.51
CA ALA A 97 -5.33 37.41 12.78
C ALA A 97 -6.30 36.88 11.70
N GLU A 98 -7.23 37.72 11.26
CA GLU A 98 -8.13 37.38 10.15
C GLU A 98 -7.41 37.32 8.81
N ALA A 99 -6.45 38.23 8.56
CA ALA A 99 -5.60 38.18 7.38
C ALA A 99 -4.74 36.90 7.34
N TYR A 100 -4.19 36.47 8.49
CA TYR A 100 -3.44 35.22 8.61
C TYR A 100 -4.29 34.02 8.22
N LYS A 101 -5.52 33.91 8.74
CA LYS A 101 -6.43 32.80 8.42
C LYS A 101 -6.71 32.73 6.92
N ARG A 102 -7.01 33.87 6.28
CA ARG A 102 -7.25 33.92 4.83
C ARG A 102 -6.03 33.46 4.04
N VAL A 103 -4.85 33.99 4.35
CA VAL A 103 -3.59 33.59 3.70
C VAL A 103 -3.33 32.10 3.87
N TRP A 104 -3.58 31.55 5.06
CA TRP A 104 -3.43 30.13 5.32
C TRP A 104 -4.40 29.30 4.46
N ILE A 105 -5.70 29.63 4.50
CA ILE A 105 -6.74 28.93 3.72
C ILE A 105 -6.41 28.97 2.23
N ASP A 106 -6.16 30.17 1.68
CA ASP A 106 -5.91 30.36 0.25
C ASP A 106 -4.69 29.54 -0.21
N ILE A 107 -3.60 29.52 0.56
CA ILE A 107 -2.40 28.77 0.19
C ILE A 107 -2.68 27.28 0.21
N PHE A 108 -3.30 26.77 1.28
CA PHE A 108 -3.58 25.35 1.40
C PHE A 108 -4.58 24.89 0.34
N GLU A 109 -5.65 25.64 0.11
CA GLU A 109 -6.64 25.35 -0.92
C GLU A 109 -5.99 25.29 -2.31
N ASN A 110 -5.20 26.30 -2.68
CA ASN A 110 -4.53 26.32 -3.99
C ASN A 110 -3.52 25.17 -4.16
N ASN A 111 -2.70 24.89 -3.15
CA ASN A 111 -1.69 23.82 -3.23
C ASN A 111 -2.35 22.44 -3.32
N PHE A 112 -3.37 22.17 -2.49
CA PHE A 112 -4.07 20.88 -2.52
C PHE A 112 -4.97 20.72 -3.75
N THR A 113 -5.60 21.78 -4.24
CA THR A 113 -6.31 21.76 -5.53
C THR A 113 -5.34 21.40 -6.65
N GLY A 114 -4.17 22.05 -6.71
CA GLY A 114 -3.13 21.73 -7.69
C GLY A 114 -2.62 20.29 -7.58
N LEU A 115 -2.49 19.74 -6.37
CA LEU A 115 -2.15 18.34 -6.17
C LEU A 115 -3.24 17.41 -6.73
N PHE A 116 -4.50 17.64 -6.38
CA PHE A 116 -5.62 16.78 -6.76
C PHE A 116 -5.95 16.85 -8.25
N ASP A 117 -5.73 17.99 -8.89
CA ASP A 117 -5.83 18.16 -10.34
C ASP A 117 -4.62 17.55 -11.08
N SER A 118 -3.55 17.20 -10.37
CA SER A 118 -2.35 16.66 -11.01
C SER A 118 -2.60 15.23 -11.51
N LYS A 119 -2.29 15.03 -12.80
CA LYS A 119 -2.35 13.70 -13.43
C LYS A 119 -1.55 12.66 -12.64
N LYS A 120 -0.35 13.03 -12.17
CA LYS A 120 0.52 12.13 -11.40
C LYS A 120 -0.15 11.63 -10.11
N PHE A 121 -0.78 12.52 -9.34
CA PHE A 121 -1.49 12.13 -8.12
C PHE A 121 -2.69 11.23 -8.46
N SER A 122 -3.49 11.62 -9.45
CA SER A 122 -4.67 10.85 -9.87
C SER A 122 -4.30 9.43 -10.32
N GLU A 123 -3.21 9.27 -11.08
CA GLU A 123 -2.72 7.96 -11.53
C GLU A 123 -2.26 7.09 -10.37
N ASN A 124 -1.54 7.67 -9.40
CA ASN A 124 -1.09 6.92 -8.23
C ASN A 124 -2.26 6.52 -7.33
N TYR A 125 -3.21 7.43 -7.09
CA TYR A 125 -4.41 7.16 -6.31
C TYR A 125 -5.28 6.08 -6.96
N ASN A 126 -5.50 6.16 -8.28
CA ASN A 126 -6.28 5.17 -9.02
C ASN A 126 -5.65 3.78 -8.93
N LYS A 127 -4.31 3.68 -9.03
CA LYS A 127 -3.59 2.41 -8.84
C LYS A 127 -3.80 1.87 -7.43
N LEU A 128 -3.64 2.72 -6.41
CA LEU A 128 -3.83 2.35 -5.00
C LEU A 128 -5.23 1.77 -4.74
N VAL A 129 -6.30 2.39 -5.25
CA VAL A 129 -7.68 1.90 -5.03
C VAL A 129 -8.03 0.71 -5.92
N SER A 130 -7.39 0.57 -7.10
CA SER A 130 -7.61 -0.56 -7.99
C SER A 130 -6.95 -1.85 -7.52
N THR A 131 -5.83 -1.78 -6.80
CA THR A 131 -5.16 -2.95 -6.21
C THR A 131 -5.86 -3.45 -4.94
N GLY A 132 -6.77 -2.65 -4.36
CA GLY A 132 -7.55 -3.03 -3.17
C GLY A 132 -8.89 -3.73 -3.45
N ASN A 133 -9.27 -3.91 -4.73
CA ASN A 133 -10.52 -4.54 -5.17
C ASN A 133 -10.30 -5.92 -5.78
#